data_AF-A0A1B6FTB7-F1
#
_entry.id   AF-A0A1B6FTB7-F1
#
_cell.length_a   1.000
_cell.length_b   1.000
_cell.length_c   1.000
_cell.angle_alpha   90.00
_cell.angle_beta   90.00
_cell.angle_gamma   90.00
#
_symmetry.space_group_name_H-M   'P 1'
#
loop_
_entity.id
_entity.type
_entity.pdbx_description
1 polymer ?
#
loop_
_entity_poly.entity_id
_entity_poly.type
_entity_poly.pdbx_seq_one_letter_code
_entity_poly.pdbx_strand_id
1 'polypeptide(L)'
;CHLFLNTEGGDLSELRRHIYADSVERHSIRKLLQRVFVACSCGECCPSHEVAFSVDETVKALDLPEENIATLLCYLELHARQWVRVCSRAYMRARILSYKGPKPIRQAVKECPPLAVAVAMETQKGTPLDKVSTLEFPIFPVAAAIKWDSGIVKRQLKNLEWTKVNEKPCRSGLTVEFHELGFRVQAPGNLSGEELDSALESLTARVETQQATALLQLEAIYHTLMRASQTSVADCMDLEDGEKCEQLKTEIRKYFNEESYLDRYNLPEVSL
;
A
#
# COMPACT_ATOMS: atom_id res chain seq x y z
N CYS A 1 14.36 -25.09 -28.39
CA CYS A 1 14.70 -24.05 -27.40
C CYS A 1 15.80 -24.62 -26.51
N HIS A 2 16.79 -23.81 -26.12
CA HIS A 2 17.87 -24.24 -25.23
C HIS A 2 17.94 -23.29 -24.04
N LEU A 3 18.25 -23.83 -22.86
CA LEU A 3 18.48 -23.08 -21.62
C LEU A 3 19.84 -23.51 -21.06
N PHE A 4 20.63 -22.55 -20.61
CA PHE A 4 21.92 -22.78 -19.99
C PHE A 4 21.77 -22.60 -18.48
N LEU A 5 22.07 -23.65 -17.71
CA LEU A 5 22.03 -23.64 -16.26
C LEU A 5 23.44 -23.41 -15.70
N ASN A 6 23.53 -22.72 -14.57
CA ASN A 6 24.80 -22.61 -13.87
C ASN A 6 25.11 -23.94 -13.16
N THR A 7 26.25 -24.56 -13.49
CA THR A 7 26.68 -25.84 -12.91
C THR A 7 26.92 -25.79 -11.41
N GLU A 8 27.19 -24.61 -10.86
CA GLU A 8 27.42 -24.38 -9.43
C GLU A 8 26.14 -23.97 -8.67
N GLY A 9 24.99 -23.84 -9.35
CA GLY A 9 23.72 -23.43 -8.73
C GLY A 9 23.68 -21.97 -8.27
N GLY A 10 24.56 -21.12 -8.82
CA GLY A 10 24.59 -19.70 -8.49
C GLY A 10 23.33 -18.95 -8.94
N ASP A 11 22.70 -19.39 -10.04
CA ASP A 11 21.42 -18.88 -10.53
C ASP A 11 20.27 -19.15 -9.55
N LEU A 12 20.15 -20.39 -9.06
CA LEU A 12 19.19 -20.77 -8.03
C LEU A 12 19.38 -19.95 -6.75
N SER A 13 20.63 -19.80 -6.32
CA SER A 13 20.97 -19.06 -5.10
C SER A 13 20.59 -17.59 -5.20
N GLU A 14 20.83 -16.95 -6.34
CA GLU A 14 20.45 -15.55 -6.57
C GLU A 14 18.93 -15.36 -6.63
N LEU A 15 18.20 -16.29 -7.28
CA LEU A 15 16.73 -16.25 -7.30
C LEU A 15 16.13 -16.44 -5.89
N ARG A 16 16.70 -17.35 -5.08
CA ARG A 16 16.31 -17.50 -3.66
C ARG A 16 16.56 -16.21 -2.90
N ARG A 17 17.71 -15.55 -3.10
CA ARG A 17 18.05 -14.28 -2.46
C ARG A 17 17.00 -13.20 -2.74
N HIS A 18 16.49 -13.11 -3.98
CA HIS A 18 15.41 -12.20 -4.33
C HIS A 18 14.10 -12.52 -3.60
N ILE A 19 13.70 -13.80 -3.54
CA ILE A 19 12.48 -14.21 -2.82
C ILE A 19 12.55 -13.82 -1.33
N TYR A 20 13.71 -14.02 -0.69
CA TYR A 20 13.88 -13.61 0.71
C TYR A 20 13.92 -12.08 0.88
N ALA A 21 14.57 -11.36 -0.04
CA ALA A 21 14.64 -9.90 0.00
C ALA A 21 13.27 -9.23 -0.20
N ASP A 22 12.38 -9.84 -0.99
CA ASP A 22 11.03 -9.33 -1.24
C ASP A 22 10.02 -9.70 -0.13
N SER A 23 10.43 -10.52 0.84
CA SER A 23 9.59 -10.91 1.97
C SER A 23 9.32 -9.73 2.90
N VAL A 24 8.12 -9.69 3.48
CA VAL A 24 7.71 -8.61 4.38
C VAL A 24 7.82 -9.07 5.83
N GLU A 25 8.62 -8.36 6.62
CA GLU A 25 8.76 -8.66 8.05
C GLU A 25 7.48 -8.34 8.84
N ARG A 26 7.19 -9.19 9.84
CA ARG A 26 6.05 -9.00 10.77
C ARG A 26 6.03 -7.62 11.44
N HIS A 27 7.19 -7.05 11.75
CA HIS A 27 7.29 -5.73 12.36
C HIS A 27 6.79 -4.61 11.44
N SER A 28 7.13 -4.68 10.15
CA SER A 28 6.64 -3.73 9.15
C SER A 28 5.13 -3.85 8.96
N ILE A 29 4.58 -5.07 8.98
CA ILE A 29 3.13 -5.29 8.97
C ILE A 29 2.48 -4.64 10.20
N ARG A 30 3.02 -4.84 11.40
CA ARG A 30 2.49 -4.21 12.63
C ARG A 30 2.47 -2.69 12.54
N LYS A 31 3.55 -2.08 12.05
CA LYS A 31 3.62 -0.62 11.83
C LYS A 31 2.65 -0.12 10.75
N LEU A 32 2.34 -0.93 9.75
CA LEU A 32 1.30 -0.63 8.76
C LEU A 32 -0.08 -0.64 9.41
N LEU A 33 -0.40 -1.67 10.19
CA LEU A 33 -1.70 -1.77 10.88
C LEU A 33 -1.96 -0.58 11.82
N GLN A 34 -0.92 -0.09 12.50
CA GLN A 34 -1.01 1.12 13.34
C GLN A 34 -1.37 2.40 12.56
N ARG A 35 -1.02 2.47 11.27
CA ARG A 35 -1.41 3.59 10.38
C ARG A 35 -2.81 3.43 9.83
N VAL A 36 -3.24 2.19 9.61
CA VAL A 36 -4.55 1.84 9.06
C VAL A 36 -5.65 1.98 10.12
N PHE A 37 -5.44 1.43 11.31
CA PHE A 37 -6.42 1.40 12.40
C PHE A 37 -6.11 2.48 13.42
N VAL A 38 -6.61 3.69 13.16
CA VAL A 38 -6.49 4.82 14.08
C VAL A 38 -7.61 4.75 15.11
N ALA A 39 -7.25 4.80 16.40
CA ALA A 39 -8.21 4.75 17.49
C ALA A 39 -9.24 5.89 17.37
N CYS A 40 -10.51 5.56 17.55
CA CYS A 40 -11.62 6.49 17.50
C CYS A 40 -12.35 6.58 18.84
N SER A 41 -13.15 7.63 19.02
CA SER A 41 -14.03 7.80 20.19
C SER A 41 -15.43 7.20 19.96
N CYS A 42 -15.63 6.45 18.88
CA CYS A 42 -16.85 5.66 18.72
C CYS A 42 -16.81 4.53 19.74
N GLY A 43 -17.93 4.30 20.43
CA GLY A 43 -18.06 3.17 21.35
C GLY A 43 -18.17 1.84 20.59
N GLU A 44 -19.05 0.96 21.05
CA GLU A 44 -19.20 -0.39 20.50
C GLU A 44 -19.59 -0.42 19.01
N CYS A 45 -20.29 0.61 18.51
CA CYS A 45 -20.72 0.70 17.11
C CYS A 45 -19.90 1.78 16.35
N CYS A 46 -18.84 1.36 15.65
CA CYS A 46 -18.06 2.22 14.77
C CYS A 46 -18.50 2.03 13.31
N PRO A 47 -18.94 3.09 12.61
CA PRO A 47 -19.42 3.00 11.21
C PRO A 47 -18.28 2.90 10.18
N SER A 48 -17.04 2.61 10.61
CA SER A 48 -15.81 2.81 9.83
C SER A 48 -15.50 4.29 9.55
N HIS A 49 -14.22 4.61 9.48
CA HIS A 49 -13.73 5.97 9.31
C HIS A 49 -12.81 6.06 8.11
N GLU A 50 -12.85 7.21 7.45
CA GLU A 50 -11.95 7.51 6.37
C GLU A 50 -10.56 7.85 6.94
N VAL A 51 -9.59 6.98 6.67
CA VAL A 51 -8.21 7.12 7.11
C VAL A 51 -7.32 7.29 5.89
N ALA A 52 -6.38 8.23 5.96
CA ALA A 52 -5.33 8.35 4.95
C ALA A 52 -3.97 8.62 5.58
N PHE A 53 -2.95 8.02 4.99
CA PHE A 53 -1.56 8.12 5.41
C PHE A 53 -0.66 8.23 4.18
N SER A 54 0.43 8.98 4.33
CA SER A 54 1.31 9.38 3.21
C SER A 54 1.97 8.18 2.57
N VAL A 55 1.97 8.13 1.23
CA VAL A 55 2.64 7.07 0.48
C VAL A 55 4.15 7.14 0.73
N ASP A 56 4.76 8.29 0.47
CA ASP A 56 6.21 8.47 0.57
C ASP A 56 6.72 8.26 2.00
N GLU A 57 6.00 8.77 3.01
CA GLU A 57 6.38 8.58 4.41
C GLU A 57 6.27 7.11 4.82
N THR A 58 5.22 6.42 4.37
CA THR A 58 4.97 5.02 4.75
C THR A 58 5.96 4.09 4.08
N VAL A 59 6.26 4.29 2.79
CA VAL A 59 7.32 3.57 2.07
C VAL A 59 8.65 3.69 2.81
N LYS A 60 9.04 4.93 3.17
CA LYS A 60 10.29 5.18 3.90
C LYS A 60 10.29 4.60 5.32
N ALA A 61 9.18 4.70 6.04
CA ALA A 61 9.12 4.28 7.45
C ALA A 61 8.98 2.77 7.64
N LEU A 62 8.43 2.07 6.65
CA LEU A 62 8.29 0.62 6.64
C LEU A 62 9.44 -0.09 5.91
N ASP A 63 10.21 0.66 5.13
CA ASP A 63 11.22 0.13 4.20
C ASP A 63 10.62 -0.92 3.26
N LEU A 64 9.44 -0.59 2.72
CA LEU A 64 8.69 -1.46 1.81
C LEU A 64 8.33 -0.67 0.55
N PRO A 65 8.41 -1.29 -0.63
CA PRO A 65 7.96 -0.65 -1.84
C PRO A 65 6.44 -0.43 -1.82
N GLU A 66 5.98 0.53 -2.62
CA GLU A 66 4.58 0.97 -2.63
C GLU A 66 3.60 -0.17 -2.96
N GLU A 67 3.99 -1.05 -3.88
CA GLU A 67 3.27 -2.24 -4.32
C GLU A 67 3.08 -3.27 -3.20
N ASN A 68 4.07 -3.43 -2.31
CA ASN A 68 3.95 -4.35 -1.17
C ASN A 68 2.93 -3.82 -0.18
N ILE A 69 2.95 -2.52 0.10
CA ILE A 69 1.96 -1.88 0.97
C ILE A 69 0.56 -2.00 0.36
N ALA A 70 0.41 -1.71 -0.94
CA ALA A 70 -0.87 -1.84 -1.64
C ALA A 70 -1.40 -3.28 -1.58
N THR A 71 -0.53 -4.28 -1.80
CA THR A 71 -0.87 -5.71 -1.71
C THR A 71 -1.36 -6.08 -0.31
N LEU A 72 -0.69 -5.62 0.75
CA LEU A 72 -1.12 -5.88 2.13
C LEU A 72 -2.50 -5.26 2.44
N LEU A 73 -2.77 -4.05 1.94
CA LEU A 73 -4.09 -3.43 2.08
C LEU A 73 -5.18 -4.23 1.35
N CYS A 74 -4.88 -4.74 0.15
CA CYS A 74 -5.79 -5.62 -0.58
C CYS A 74 -6.05 -6.93 0.18
N TYR A 75 -5.04 -7.53 0.82
CA TYR A 75 -5.24 -8.73 1.64
C TYR A 75 -6.14 -8.46 2.86
N LEU A 76 -6.05 -7.28 3.48
CA LEU A 76 -6.96 -6.89 4.56
C LEU A 76 -8.41 -6.75 4.07
N GLU A 77 -8.61 -6.21 2.87
CA GLU A 77 -9.93 -6.06 2.25
C GLU A 77 -10.55 -7.39 1.82
N LEU A 78 -9.74 -8.30 1.29
CA LEU A 78 -10.17 -9.64 0.85
C LEU A 78 -10.37 -10.63 2.01
N HIS A 79 -9.88 -10.30 3.21
CA HIS A 79 -10.07 -11.15 4.38
C HIS A 79 -11.56 -11.37 4.68
N ALA A 80 -11.93 -12.52 5.24
CA ALA A 80 -13.34 -12.85 5.53
C ALA A 80 -14.06 -11.84 6.44
N ARG A 81 -13.31 -11.12 7.28
CA ARG A 81 -13.81 -10.03 8.14
C ARG A 81 -13.88 -8.66 7.46
N GLN A 82 -13.34 -8.52 6.24
CA GLN A 82 -13.25 -7.29 5.47
C GLN A 82 -12.75 -6.12 6.32
N TRP A 83 -11.56 -6.28 6.90
CA TRP A 83 -11.02 -5.37 7.92
C TRP A 83 -10.97 -3.91 7.45
N VAL A 84 -10.77 -3.70 6.15
CA VAL A 84 -10.76 -2.38 5.52
C VAL A 84 -11.48 -2.44 4.18
N ARG A 85 -11.88 -1.26 3.69
CA ARG A 85 -12.17 -1.04 2.27
C ARG A 85 -11.10 -0.15 1.67
N VAL A 86 -10.42 -0.60 0.63
CA VAL A 86 -9.39 0.19 -0.05
C VAL A 86 -10.09 1.18 -0.99
N CYS A 87 -9.68 2.44 -0.92
CA CYS A 87 -10.23 3.51 -1.76
C CYS A 87 -9.17 4.03 -2.74
N SER A 88 -9.60 4.79 -3.75
CA SER A 88 -8.66 5.51 -4.62
C SER A 88 -7.75 6.42 -3.79
N ARG A 89 -6.47 6.46 -4.15
CA ARG A 89 -5.48 7.35 -3.54
C ARG A 89 -5.96 8.80 -3.55
N ALA A 90 -5.56 9.53 -2.54
CA ALA A 90 -6.07 10.86 -2.29
C ALA A 90 -4.99 11.77 -1.73
N TYR A 91 -4.95 13.01 -2.22
CA TYR A 91 -4.16 14.04 -1.56
C TYR A 91 -4.66 14.26 -0.14
N MET A 92 -3.74 14.26 0.82
CA MET A 92 -4.06 14.31 2.25
C MET A 92 -3.80 15.66 2.89
N ARG A 93 -3.10 16.56 2.21
CA ARG A 93 -2.84 17.93 2.69
C ARG A 93 -3.43 18.97 1.76
N ALA A 94 -3.89 20.06 2.36
CA ALA A 94 -4.31 21.27 1.66
C ALA A 94 -3.39 22.42 2.04
N ARG A 95 -3.04 23.25 1.05
CA ARG A 95 -2.37 24.54 1.22
C ARG A 95 -3.28 25.63 0.67
N ILE A 96 -3.53 26.66 1.44
CA ILE A 96 -4.31 27.84 1.03
C ILE A 96 -3.38 29.04 1.04
N LEU A 97 -3.17 29.64 -0.13
CA LEU A 97 -2.34 30.81 -0.32
C LEU A 97 -3.21 32.03 -0.60
N SER A 98 -2.82 33.18 -0.05
CA SER A 98 -3.43 34.47 -0.30
C SER A 98 -2.39 35.48 -0.76
N TYR A 99 -2.50 35.88 -2.03
CA TYR A 99 -1.62 36.89 -2.64
C TYR A 99 -1.91 38.32 -2.13
N LYS A 100 -3.05 38.52 -1.45
CA LYS A 100 -3.46 39.82 -0.90
C LYS A 100 -3.25 39.92 0.62
N GLY A 101 -2.32 39.12 1.16
CA GLY A 101 -1.99 39.07 2.59
C GLY A 101 -2.97 38.22 3.42
N PRO A 102 -2.98 38.33 4.76
CA PRO A 102 -3.75 37.42 5.64
C PRO A 102 -5.26 37.71 5.71
N LYS A 103 -5.72 38.89 5.27
CA LYS A 103 -7.13 39.31 5.38
C LYS A 103 -8.12 38.38 4.64
N PRO A 104 -7.88 37.97 3.38
CA PRO A 104 -8.79 37.08 2.66
C PRO A 104 -8.93 35.71 3.30
N ILE A 105 -7.87 35.16 3.88
CA ILE A 105 -7.93 33.88 4.62
C ILE A 105 -8.84 34.03 5.83
N ARG A 106 -8.69 35.11 6.61
CA ARG A 106 -9.57 35.39 7.76
C ARG A 106 -11.04 35.55 7.37
N GLN A 107 -11.32 36.13 6.21
CA GLN A 107 -12.69 36.21 5.71
C GLN A 107 -13.22 34.83 5.30
N ALA A 108 -12.44 34.06 4.54
CA ALA A 108 -12.80 32.71 4.12
C ALA A 108 -13.04 31.75 5.30
N VAL A 109 -12.29 31.91 6.40
CA VAL A 109 -12.50 31.16 7.65
C VAL A 109 -13.93 31.31 8.18
N LYS A 110 -14.53 32.49 8.05
CA LYS A 110 -15.90 32.73 8.55
C LYS A 110 -16.97 32.04 7.70
N GLU A 111 -16.67 31.80 6.43
CA GLU A 111 -17.62 31.30 5.43
C GLU A 111 -17.44 29.81 5.13
N CYS A 112 -16.28 29.23 5.48
CA CYS A 112 -15.92 27.85 5.16
C CYS A 112 -15.66 27.02 6.44
N PRO A 113 -16.61 26.14 6.84
CA PRO A 113 -16.48 25.33 8.05
C PRO A 113 -15.22 24.45 8.10
N PRO A 114 -14.82 23.73 7.02
CA PRO A 114 -13.58 22.95 7.05
C PRO A 114 -12.34 23.82 7.30
N LEU A 115 -12.30 25.02 6.73
CA LEU A 115 -11.20 25.96 6.96
C LEU A 115 -11.20 26.50 8.39
N ALA A 116 -12.36 26.78 8.97
CA ALA A 116 -12.47 27.20 10.36
C ALA A 116 -11.92 26.15 11.32
N VAL A 117 -12.29 24.88 11.12
CA VAL A 117 -11.79 23.77 11.94
C VAL A 117 -10.29 23.55 11.74
N ALA A 118 -9.80 23.62 10.50
CA ALA A 118 -8.37 23.55 10.22
C ALA A 118 -7.58 24.63 10.97
N VAL A 119 -8.04 25.88 10.94
CA VAL A 119 -7.40 26.98 11.68
C VAL A 119 -7.44 26.74 13.18
N ALA A 120 -8.56 26.27 13.73
CA ALA A 120 -8.66 25.95 15.15
C ALA A 120 -7.64 24.87 15.56
N MET A 121 -7.49 23.81 14.76
CA MET A 121 -6.50 22.75 14.98
C MET A 121 -5.05 23.26 14.90
N GLU A 122 -4.73 24.11 13.94
CA GLU A 122 -3.37 24.65 13.77
C GLU A 122 -3.03 25.73 14.81
N THR A 123 -4.02 26.47 15.31
CA THR A 123 -3.83 27.43 16.41
C THR A 123 -3.47 26.72 17.71
N GLN A 124 -4.04 25.54 17.97
CA GLN A 124 -3.68 24.70 19.12
C GLN A 124 -2.22 24.23 19.07
N LYS A 125 -1.64 24.12 17.87
CA LYS A 125 -0.22 23.77 17.65
C LYS A 125 0.71 24.98 17.72
N GLY A 126 0.19 26.17 18.01
CA GLY A 126 0.99 27.38 18.22
C GLY A 126 1.22 28.23 16.97
N THR A 127 0.44 28.06 15.90
CA THR A 127 0.56 28.88 14.68
C THR A 127 -0.37 30.11 14.75
N PRO A 128 0.13 31.33 15.00
CA PRO A 128 -0.72 32.52 15.07
C PRO A 128 -1.18 32.97 13.67
N LEU A 129 -2.49 33.04 13.45
CA LEU A 129 -3.12 33.36 12.16
C LEU A 129 -2.82 34.79 11.65
N ASP A 130 -2.43 35.71 12.53
CA ASP A 130 -2.48 37.15 12.25
C ASP A 130 -1.49 37.64 11.18
N LYS A 131 -0.49 36.83 10.84
CA LYS A 131 0.52 37.15 9.80
C LYS A 131 0.60 36.13 8.67
N VAL A 132 -0.28 35.12 8.67
CA VAL A 132 -0.14 33.97 7.77
C VAL A 132 -0.85 34.23 6.44
N SER A 133 -0.08 34.35 5.36
CA SER A 133 -0.58 34.39 3.98
C SER A 133 -0.68 33.01 3.34
N THR A 134 -0.14 31.98 4.00
CA THR A 134 -0.14 30.59 3.53
C THR A 134 -0.47 29.66 4.69
N LEU A 135 -1.61 28.97 4.62
CA LEU A 135 -2.05 28.03 5.64
C LEU A 135 -1.98 26.60 5.08
N GLU A 136 -1.35 25.69 5.81
CA GLU A 136 -1.30 24.27 5.48
C GLU A 136 -1.89 23.41 6.59
N PHE A 137 -2.65 22.38 6.23
CA PHE A 137 -3.28 21.48 7.20
C PHE A 137 -3.65 20.12 6.58
N PRO A 138 -3.77 19.07 7.42
CA PRO A 138 -4.22 17.76 6.97
C PRO A 138 -5.74 17.73 6.74
N ILE A 139 -6.19 17.17 5.62
CA ILE A 139 -7.59 17.17 5.18
C ILE A 139 -8.43 16.16 5.96
N PHE A 140 -7.92 14.94 6.14
CA PHE A 140 -8.68 13.83 6.73
C PHE A 140 -9.03 14.04 8.22
N PRO A 141 -8.11 14.51 9.08
CA PRO A 141 -8.46 14.88 10.46
C PRO A 141 -9.51 15.99 10.54
N VAL A 142 -9.41 16.99 9.65
CA VAL A 142 -10.40 18.08 9.55
C VAL A 142 -11.76 17.52 9.14
N ALA A 143 -11.80 16.64 8.14
CA ALA A 143 -13.01 15.97 7.66
C ALA A 143 -13.65 15.13 8.77
N ALA A 144 -12.86 14.36 9.52
CA ALA A 144 -13.32 13.56 10.66
C ALA A 144 -13.92 14.43 11.77
N ALA A 145 -13.29 15.56 12.11
CA ALA A 145 -13.77 16.46 13.16
C ALA A 145 -15.14 17.10 12.84
N ILE A 146 -15.40 17.41 11.57
CA ILE A 146 -16.71 17.93 11.12
C ILE A 146 -17.68 16.83 10.65
N LYS A 147 -17.26 15.56 10.72
CA LYS A 147 -18.00 14.38 10.25
C LYS A 147 -18.42 14.48 8.77
N TRP A 148 -17.52 14.97 7.92
CA TRP A 148 -17.71 15.04 6.46
C TRP A 148 -16.79 14.06 5.74
N ASP A 149 -17.15 13.70 4.51
CA ASP A 149 -16.27 13.01 3.57
C ASP A 149 -15.16 13.96 3.06
N SER A 150 -13.94 13.45 2.90
CA SER A 150 -12.79 14.24 2.44
C SER A 150 -13.00 14.88 1.06
N GLY A 151 -13.79 14.27 0.18
CA GLY A 151 -14.17 14.82 -1.12
C GLY A 151 -15.05 16.06 -1.01
N ILE A 152 -16.01 16.07 -0.06
CA ILE A 152 -16.83 17.26 0.23
C ILE A 152 -15.95 18.39 0.77
N VAL A 153 -15.03 18.07 1.68
CA VAL A 153 -14.05 19.04 2.21
C VAL A 153 -13.21 19.63 1.09
N LYS A 154 -12.61 18.81 0.24
CA LYS A 154 -11.80 19.27 -0.91
C LYS A 154 -12.59 20.17 -1.83
N ARG A 155 -13.84 19.81 -2.15
CA ARG A 155 -14.71 20.65 -2.98
C ARG A 155 -14.98 22.01 -2.33
N GLN A 156 -15.30 22.03 -1.04
CA GLN A 156 -15.57 23.27 -0.29
C GLN A 156 -14.33 24.16 -0.20
N LEU A 157 -13.16 23.57 0.02
CA LEU A 157 -11.90 24.31 -0.01
C LEU A 157 -11.63 24.88 -1.41
N LYS A 158 -11.81 24.10 -2.48
CA LYS A 158 -11.61 24.59 -3.85
C LYS A 158 -12.55 25.72 -4.24
N ASN A 159 -13.77 25.74 -3.70
CA ASN A 159 -14.71 26.83 -3.93
C ASN A 159 -14.21 28.18 -3.37
N LEU A 160 -13.29 28.18 -2.38
CA LEU A 160 -12.70 29.41 -1.84
C LEU A 160 -11.92 30.21 -2.86
N GLU A 161 -11.47 29.60 -3.96
CA GLU A 161 -10.79 30.32 -5.03
C GLU A 161 -11.72 31.27 -5.81
N TRP A 162 -13.03 31.14 -5.59
CA TRP A 162 -14.08 31.90 -6.26
C TRP A 162 -14.87 32.71 -5.24
N THR A 163 -15.31 33.89 -5.66
CA THR A 163 -16.23 34.75 -4.92
C THR A 163 -17.23 35.37 -5.90
N LYS A 164 -18.30 36.00 -5.40
CA LYS A 164 -19.27 36.71 -6.25
C LYS A 164 -19.10 38.21 -6.06
N VAL A 165 -18.85 38.91 -7.16
CA VAL A 165 -18.86 40.39 -7.20
C VAL A 165 -19.94 40.79 -8.18
N ASN A 166 -20.95 41.53 -7.72
CA ASN A 166 -22.13 41.90 -8.53
C ASN A 166 -22.79 40.67 -9.18
N GLU A 167 -23.02 39.61 -8.38
CA GLU A 167 -23.60 38.32 -8.79
C GLU A 167 -22.81 37.52 -9.84
N LYS A 168 -21.66 38.04 -10.31
CA LYS A 168 -20.78 37.35 -11.25
C LYS A 168 -19.64 36.63 -10.51
N PRO A 169 -19.30 35.38 -10.91
CA PRO A 169 -18.18 34.67 -10.32
C PRO A 169 -16.86 35.36 -10.70
N CYS A 170 -16.04 35.66 -9.69
CA CYS A 170 -14.73 36.28 -9.82
C CYS A 170 -13.72 35.54 -8.94
N ARG A 171 -12.41 35.65 -9.24
CA ARG A 171 -11.37 35.05 -8.41
C ARG A 171 -11.24 35.78 -7.08
N SER A 172 -11.26 35.04 -5.98
CA SER A 172 -11.16 35.60 -4.62
C SER A 172 -9.76 36.14 -4.29
N GLY A 173 -8.74 35.70 -5.04
CA GLY A 173 -7.33 35.94 -4.71
C GLY A 173 -6.74 34.89 -3.75
N LEU A 174 -7.54 33.87 -3.41
CA LEU A 174 -7.07 32.65 -2.76
C LEU A 174 -6.72 31.59 -3.81
N THR A 175 -5.71 30.78 -3.52
CA THR A 175 -5.35 29.59 -4.29
C THR A 175 -5.31 28.41 -3.34
N VAL A 176 -5.91 27.29 -3.74
CA VAL A 176 -5.95 26.07 -2.93
C VAL A 176 -5.17 24.99 -3.66
N GLU A 177 -4.18 24.40 -3.00
CA GLU A 177 -3.37 23.32 -3.55
C GLU A 177 -3.56 22.07 -2.70
N PHE A 178 -3.83 20.95 -3.36
CA PHE A 178 -3.80 19.65 -2.70
C PHE A 178 -2.47 18.97 -3.01
N HIS A 179 -1.80 18.47 -1.99
CA HIS A 179 -0.49 17.84 -2.11
C HIS A 179 -0.39 16.68 -1.13
N GLU A 180 0.73 15.95 -1.25
CA GLU A 180 1.02 14.72 -0.50
C GLU A 180 0.01 13.61 -0.80
N LEU A 181 0.40 12.69 -1.69
CA LEU A 181 -0.45 11.57 -2.05
C LEU A 181 -0.45 10.55 -0.90
N GLY A 182 -1.64 10.13 -0.49
CA GLY A 182 -1.81 9.13 0.56
C GLY A 182 -2.56 7.89 0.07
N PHE A 183 -2.26 6.76 0.72
CA PHE A 183 -3.18 5.63 0.75
C PHE A 183 -4.45 6.05 1.47
N ARG A 184 -5.61 5.65 0.95
CA ARG A 184 -6.93 5.98 1.50
C ARG A 184 -7.70 4.69 1.75
N VAL A 185 -8.17 4.51 2.97
CA VAL A 185 -8.95 3.33 3.37
C VAL A 185 -10.13 3.74 4.23
N GLN A 186 -11.19 2.93 4.23
CA GLN A 186 -12.20 2.96 5.28
C GLN A 186 -11.87 1.84 6.27
N ALA A 187 -11.58 2.19 7.52
CA ALA A 187 -11.22 1.26 8.57
C ALA A 187 -11.98 1.58 9.88
N PRO A 188 -12.40 0.56 10.66
CA PRO A 188 -12.93 0.81 11.99
C PRO A 188 -11.81 1.33 12.92
N GLY A 189 -12.19 2.19 13.86
CA GLY A 189 -11.25 2.74 14.85
C GLY A 189 -11.44 2.17 16.26
N ASN A 190 -12.27 1.14 16.41
CA ASN A 190 -12.64 0.54 17.70
C ASN A 190 -12.21 -0.93 17.81
N LEU A 191 -11.23 -1.37 16.99
CA LEU A 191 -10.69 -2.72 17.10
C LEU A 191 -10.04 -2.91 18.47
N SER A 192 -10.33 -4.06 19.07
CA SER A 192 -9.65 -4.55 20.27
C SER A 192 -8.20 -4.98 19.96
N GLY A 193 -7.40 -5.14 21.01
CA GLY A 193 -6.03 -5.66 20.87
C GLY A 193 -5.99 -7.05 20.22
N GLU A 194 -6.92 -7.93 20.59
CA GLU A 194 -7.04 -9.28 20.03
C GLU A 194 -7.37 -9.26 18.54
N GLU A 195 -8.23 -8.32 18.11
CA GLU A 195 -8.57 -8.16 16.70
C GLU A 195 -7.38 -7.63 15.87
N LEU A 196 -6.61 -6.69 16.43
CA LEU A 196 -5.39 -6.19 15.79
C LEU A 196 -4.33 -7.29 15.66
N ASP A 197 -4.15 -8.10 16.71
CA ASP A 197 -3.23 -9.24 16.69
C ASP A 197 -3.68 -10.31 15.69
N SER A 198 -4.99 -10.59 15.61
CA SER A 198 -5.55 -11.48 14.60
C SER A 198 -5.32 -10.97 13.18
N ALA A 199 -5.50 -9.67 12.92
CA ALA A 199 -5.20 -9.08 11.62
C ALA A 199 -3.71 -9.19 11.27
N LEU A 200 -2.82 -8.98 12.25
CA LEU A 200 -1.37 -9.12 12.10
C LEU A 200 -0.98 -10.56 11.77
N GLU A 201 -1.52 -11.55 12.49
CA GLU A 201 -1.28 -12.97 12.27
C GLU A 201 -1.76 -13.40 10.88
N SER A 202 -2.97 -13.03 10.49
CA SER A 202 -3.51 -13.36 9.16
C SER A 202 -2.63 -12.81 8.02
N LEU A 203 -2.16 -11.57 8.12
CA LEU A 203 -1.25 -11.01 7.11
C LEU A 203 0.13 -11.67 7.11
N THR A 204 0.69 -11.91 8.30
CA THR A 204 2.00 -12.56 8.43
C THR A 204 1.95 -13.96 7.80
N ALA A 205 0.95 -14.76 8.14
CA ALA A 205 0.76 -16.10 7.57
C ALA A 205 0.60 -16.06 6.05
N ARG A 206 -0.05 -15.03 5.51
CA ARG A 206 -0.20 -14.87 4.06
C ARG A 206 1.14 -14.61 3.36
N VAL A 207 1.96 -13.73 3.93
CA VAL A 207 3.31 -13.43 3.43
C VAL A 207 4.21 -14.66 3.51
N GLU A 208 4.21 -15.35 4.65
CA GLU A 208 4.98 -16.59 4.84
C GLU A 208 4.56 -17.68 3.86
N THR A 209 3.25 -17.85 3.65
CA THR A 209 2.73 -18.81 2.65
C THR A 209 3.19 -18.45 1.24
N GLN A 210 3.11 -17.17 0.86
CA GLN A 210 3.54 -16.72 -0.47
C GLN A 210 5.04 -16.94 -0.68
N GLN A 211 5.86 -16.64 0.31
CA GLN A 211 7.30 -16.90 0.28
C GLN A 211 7.59 -18.40 0.15
N ALA A 212 6.93 -19.23 0.96
CA ALA A 212 7.09 -20.68 0.90
C ALA A 212 6.68 -21.24 -0.47
N THR A 213 5.55 -20.79 -1.03
CA THR A 213 5.12 -21.18 -2.38
C THR A 213 6.13 -20.76 -3.45
N ALA A 214 6.66 -19.53 -3.39
CA ALA A 214 7.66 -19.06 -4.34
C ALA A 214 8.95 -19.89 -4.28
N LEU A 215 9.41 -20.25 -3.08
CA LEU A 215 10.57 -21.13 -2.88
C LEU A 215 10.30 -22.53 -3.46
N LEU A 216 9.14 -23.14 -3.16
CA LEU A 216 8.79 -24.45 -3.69
C LEU A 216 8.67 -24.45 -5.22
N GLN A 217 8.11 -23.39 -5.81
CA GLN A 217 8.06 -23.23 -7.26
C GLN A 217 9.47 -23.13 -7.87
N LEU A 218 10.37 -22.40 -7.21
CA LEU A 218 11.76 -22.28 -7.65
C LEU A 218 12.49 -23.63 -7.57
N GLU A 219 12.34 -24.39 -6.47
CA GLU A 219 12.87 -25.76 -6.34
C GLU A 219 12.32 -26.69 -7.41
N ALA A 220 11.02 -26.60 -7.68
CA ALA A 220 10.35 -27.43 -8.68
C ALA A 220 10.91 -27.18 -10.08
N ILE A 221 11.07 -25.90 -10.44
CA ILE A 221 11.64 -25.48 -11.73
C ILE A 221 13.08 -25.96 -11.84
N TYR A 222 13.91 -25.68 -10.83
CA TYR A 222 15.32 -26.04 -10.86
C TYR A 222 15.53 -27.55 -11.01
N HIS A 223 14.88 -28.38 -10.18
CA HIS A 223 15.02 -29.83 -10.26
C HIS A 223 14.48 -30.40 -11.58
N THR A 224 13.38 -29.85 -12.10
CA THR A 224 12.82 -30.29 -13.38
C THR A 224 13.80 -30.01 -14.53
N LEU A 225 14.40 -28.81 -14.54
CA LEU A 225 15.38 -28.42 -15.55
C LEU A 225 16.68 -29.21 -15.43
N MET A 226 17.18 -29.41 -14.21
CA MET A 226 18.39 -30.20 -13.95
C MET A 226 18.23 -31.68 -14.33
N ARG A 227 17.06 -32.29 -14.11
CA ARG A 227 16.80 -33.67 -14.54
C ARG A 227 16.76 -33.83 -16.06
N ALA A 228 16.29 -32.80 -16.76
CA ALA A 228 16.19 -32.78 -18.21
C ALA A 228 17.44 -32.18 -18.91
N SER A 229 18.47 -31.77 -18.16
CA SER A 229 19.66 -31.15 -18.73
C SER A 229 20.68 -32.19 -19.23
N GLN A 230 21.59 -31.70 -20.07
CA GLN A 230 22.80 -32.42 -20.49
C GLN A 230 24.02 -31.69 -19.93
N THR A 231 25.16 -32.39 -19.86
CA THR A 231 26.42 -31.86 -19.34
C THR A 231 27.06 -30.81 -20.24
N SER A 232 26.83 -30.89 -21.54
CA SER A 232 27.36 -29.95 -22.52
C SER A 232 26.39 -29.71 -23.67
N VAL A 233 26.64 -28.66 -24.45
CA VAL A 233 25.86 -28.35 -25.65
C VAL A 233 26.06 -29.41 -26.72
N ALA A 234 27.25 -30.01 -26.79
CA ALA A 234 27.55 -31.03 -27.78
C ALA A 234 26.60 -32.23 -27.66
N ASP A 235 26.21 -32.57 -26.43
CA ASP A 235 25.32 -33.69 -26.10
C ASP A 235 23.86 -33.44 -26.53
N CYS A 236 23.51 -32.23 -26.99
CA CYS A 236 22.18 -31.88 -27.48
C CYS A 236 22.18 -31.26 -28.90
N MET A 237 23.31 -31.32 -29.60
CA MET A 237 23.40 -30.88 -31.01
C MET A 237 22.73 -31.88 -31.96
N ASP A 238 22.73 -33.16 -31.62
CA ASP A 238 22.07 -34.21 -32.39
C ASP A 238 20.63 -34.39 -31.89
N LEU A 239 19.66 -34.01 -32.73
CA LEU A 239 18.22 -33.98 -32.43
C LEU A 239 17.57 -35.37 -32.23
N GLU A 240 18.36 -36.44 -32.17
CA GLU A 240 17.84 -37.82 -32.06
C GLU A 240 17.44 -38.20 -30.62
N ASP A 241 17.99 -37.54 -29.59
CA ASP A 241 17.63 -37.77 -28.18
C ASP A 241 16.43 -36.90 -27.74
N GLY A 242 15.25 -37.28 -28.21
CA GLY A 242 13.99 -36.64 -27.86
C GLY A 242 13.45 -36.99 -26.46
N GLU A 243 14.07 -37.95 -25.75
CA GLU A 243 13.52 -38.50 -24.51
C GLU A 243 13.50 -37.45 -23.39
N LYS A 244 14.61 -36.76 -23.14
CA LYS A 244 14.68 -35.68 -22.13
C LYS A 244 13.76 -34.51 -22.46
N CYS A 245 13.58 -34.21 -23.75
CA CYS A 245 12.67 -33.17 -24.22
C CYS A 245 11.20 -33.54 -23.91
N GLU A 246 10.79 -34.78 -24.21
CA GLU A 246 9.45 -35.26 -23.88
C GLU A 246 9.23 -35.42 -22.38
N GLN A 247 10.27 -35.80 -21.62
CA GLN A 247 10.25 -35.81 -20.16
C GLN A 247 9.98 -34.41 -19.60
N LEU A 248 10.72 -33.39 -20.08
CA LEU A 248 10.53 -32.00 -19.66
C LEU A 248 9.11 -31.51 -20.00
N LYS A 249 8.63 -31.75 -21.23
CA LYS A 249 7.25 -31.40 -21.62
C LYS A 249 6.22 -32.08 -20.72
N THR A 250 6.44 -33.33 -20.35
CA THR A 250 5.55 -34.10 -19.48
C THR A 250 5.52 -33.50 -18.07
N GLU A 251 6.67 -33.17 -17.48
CA GLU A 251 6.72 -32.54 -16.15
C GLU A 251 6.08 -31.15 -16.15
N ILE A 252 6.30 -30.33 -17.18
CA ILE A 252 5.62 -29.03 -17.33
C ILE A 252 4.10 -29.22 -17.38
N ARG A 253 3.60 -30.21 -18.14
CA ARG A 253 2.16 -30.50 -18.20
C ARG A 253 1.63 -30.96 -16.84
N LYS A 254 2.39 -31.75 -16.08
CA LYS A 254 1.98 -32.16 -14.72
C LYS A 254 1.89 -30.95 -13.79
N TYR A 255 2.86 -30.03 -13.83
CA TYR A 255 2.85 -28.81 -13.03
C TYR A 255 1.57 -27.98 -13.21
N PHE A 256 1.07 -27.84 -14.44
CA PHE A 256 -0.15 -27.06 -14.71
C PHE A 256 -1.46 -27.82 -14.48
N ASN A 257 -1.43 -29.16 -14.42
CA ASN A 257 -2.64 -29.98 -14.32
C ASN A 257 -2.85 -30.65 -12.95
N GLU A 258 -1.81 -30.74 -12.11
CA GLU A 258 -1.89 -31.36 -10.79
C GLU A 258 -1.91 -30.31 -9.68
N GLU A 259 -2.94 -30.32 -8.83
CA GLU A 259 -3.09 -29.34 -7.73
C GLU A 259 -2.00 -29.46 -6.66
N SER A 260 -1.47 -30.66 -6.43
CA SER A 260 -0.47 -30.98 -5.39
C SER A 260 0.93 -31.21 -5.95
N TYR A 261 1.25 -30.68 -7.14
CA TYR A 261 2.55 -30.91 -7.77
C TYR A 261 3.74 -30.48 -6.88
N LEU A 262 3.57 -29.38 -6.14
CA LEU A 262 4.60 -28.80 -5.28
C LEU A 262 4.87 -29.63 -4.01
N ASP A 263 3.94 -30.49 -3.58
CA ASP A 263 4.09 -31.33 -2.37
C ASP A 263 5.24 -32.35 -2.48
N ARG A 264 5.77 -32.54 -3.69
CA ARG A 264 6.91 -33.41 -4.00
C ARG A 264 8.26 -32.76 -3.64
N TYR A 265 8.26 -31.47 -3.34
CA TYR A 265 9.46 -30.68 -3.07
C TYR A 265 9.46 -30.23 -1.61
N ASN A 266 10.64 -30.16 -1.03
CA ASN A 266 10.83 -29.65 0.32
C ASN A 266 11.30 -28.20 0.26
N LEU A 267 10.94 -27.41 1.27
CA LEU A 267 11.53 -26.09 1.43
C LEU A 267 13.05 -26.22 1.61
N PRO A 268 13.84 -25.30 1.03
CA PRO A 268 15.28 -25.31 1.22
C PRO A 268 15.62 -25.15 2.69
N GLU A 269 16.56 -25.95 3.19
CA GLU A 269 17.11 -25.77 4.53
C GLU A 269 17.79 -24.39 4.60
N VAL A 270 17.32 -23.54 5.52
CA VAL A 270 17.96 -22.26 5.79
C VAL A 270 19.24 -22.55 6.57
N SER A 271 20.36 -22.66 5.86
CA SER A 271 21.68 -22.67 6.49
C SER A 271 21.96 -21.26 6.99
N LEU A 272 21.77 -21.04 8.29
CA LEU A 272 22.16 -19.79 8.98
C LEU A 272 23.68 -19.71 9.14
#